data_AF-A0A6L7GDC9-F1
#
_entry.id   AF-A0A6L7GDC9-F1
#
_cell.length_a   1.000
_cell.length_b   1.000
_cell.length_c   1.000
_cell.angle_alpha   90.00
_cell.angle_beta   90.00
_cell.angle_gamma   90.00
#
_symmetry.space_group_name_H-M   'P 1'
#
loop_
_entity.id
_entity.type
_entity.pdbx_description
1 polymer ?
#
loop_
_entity_poly.entity_id
_entity_poly.type
_entity_poly.pdbx_seq_one_letter_code
_entity_poly.pdbx_strand_id
1 'polypeptide(L)'
;MVSFPAHEWQEAERRSAATTPRRIEASGSDLTWLKSGATQITIDDFFDCGLLALPVVLDWDEFLEARDHQVHLDAIAVAARQAEAIIDLLRFWYCRIDLPDTLPGRAGYLPKPQFTAGLFYSLMDHESYIVAGQLVTHDIVAGLGLEIHKGCYLPELRHGEVGNIARRGLRLHSTALEAASETEKFLQLMTLIEYLADPDGYITMQKVKKRIGRHVAKDRTEYDAIMQDFRFLTSMGKDSEGRDSGLRHNVVHVGANLEDLLGQAERRDVLNRVNRYVGVVLTHFIERSGKSWDAIEQYRSERGIALGLEADL
;
A
#
# COMPACT_ATOMS: atom_id res chain seq x y z
N MET A 1 -12.25 14.63 27.94
CA MET A 1 -11.01 15.34 28.34
C MET A 1 -9.92 14.88 27.39
N VAL A 2 -9.06 15.75 26.86
CA VAL A 2 -7.96 15.30 26.00
C VAL A 2 -6.68 15.34 26.83
N SER A 3 -6.11 14.16 27.13
CA SER A 3 -4.77 14.10 27.68
C SER A 3 -3.78 14.23 26.53
N PHE A 4 -2.97 15.28 26.55
CA PHE A 4 -1.98 15.56 25.52
C PHE A 4 -0.57 15.25 26.04
N PRO A 5 0.27 14.58 25.24
CA PRO A 5 1.68 14.35 25.58
C PRO A 5 2.46 15.63 25.92
N ALA A 6 2.09 16.75 25.31
CA ALA A 6 2.66 18.06 25.61
C ALA A 6 2.30 18.57 27.03
N HIS A 7 1.12 18.22 27.56
CA HIS A 7 0.74 18.57 28.93
C HIS A 7 1.55 17.76 29.95
N GLU A 8 1.68 16.45 29.73
CA GLU A 8 2.52 15.57 30.56
C GLU A 8 3.99 15.99 30.54
N TRP A 9 4.51 16.39 29.37
CA TRP A 9 5.85 16.94 29.24
C TRP A 9 6.02 18.27 29.96
N GLN A 10 5.10 19.21 29.78
CA GLN A 10 5.11 20.50 30.49
C GLN A 10 5.01 20.34 32.01
N GLU A 11 4.24 19.35 32.47
CA GLU A 11 4.12 19.07 33.89
C GLU A 11 5.39 18.43 34.46
N ALA A 12 6.03 17.51 33.73
CA ALA A 12 7.35 16.98 34.10
C ALA A 12 8.45 18.04 34.06
N GLU A 13 8.44 18.96 33.09
CA GLU A 13 9.34 20.11 33.06
C GLU A 13 9.12 21.05 34.26
N ARG A 14 7.86 21.32 34.63
CA ARG A 14 7.54 22.07 35.86
C ARG A 14 8.07 21.37 37.11
N ARG A 15 7.88 20.05 37.22
CA ARG A 15 8.36 19.25 38.36
C ARG A 15 9.89 19.26 38.45
N SER A 16 10.58 19.16 37.31
CA SER A 16 12.05 19.22 37.22
C SER A 16 12.61 20.62 37.48
N ALA A 17 11.88 21.68 37.11
CA ALA A 17 12.27 23.05 37.42
C ALA A 17 12.26 23.36 38.93
N ALA A 18 11.54 22.57 39.73
CA ALA A 18 11.47 22.69 41.18
C ALA A 18 12.59 21.95 41.93
N THR A 19 13.43 21.16 41.26
CA THR A 19 14.50 20.33 41.87
C THR A 19 15.89 20.67 41.30
N THR A 20 16.88 20.84 42.18
CA THR A 20 18.30 20.99 41.79
C THR A 20 19.09 19.77 42.28
N PRO A 21 19.79 19.03 41.41
CA PRO A 21 19.93 19.22 39.97
C PRO A 21 18.65 18.86 39.20
N ARG A 22 18.41 19.52 38.05
CA ARG A 22 17.29 19.22 37.14
C ARG A 22 17.37 17.76 36.70
N ARG A 23 16.54 16.91 37.27
CA ARG A 23 16.36 15.52 36.87
C ARG A 23 14.87 15.22 36.86
N ILE A 24 14.37 14.78 35.71
CA ILE A 24 13.08 14.11 35.62
C ILE A 24 13.37 12.64 35.96
N GLU A 25 13.06 12.23 37.19
CA GLU A 25 13.04 10.82 37.57
C GLU A 25 11.65 10.28 37.26
N ALA A 26 11.56 9.42 36.24
CA ALA A 26 10.31 8.78 35.84
C ALA A 26 10.56 7.29 35.65
N SER A 27 9.59 6.47 36.05
CA SER A 27 9.64 5.01 35.94
C SER A 27 8.25 4.46 35.64
N GLY A 28 8.17 3.26 35.04
CA GLY A 28 6.89 2.65 34.68
C GLY A 28 6.10 3.48 33.66
N SER A 29 4.79 3.60 33.89
CA SER A 29 3.84 4.31 33.02
C SER A 29 4.22 5.77 32.77
N ASP A 30 4.72 6.48 33.78
CA ASP A 30 5.09 7.90 33.66
C ASP A 30 6.22 8.10 32.64
N LEU A 31 7.21 7.21 32.64
CA LEU A 31 8.31 7.25 31.67
C LEU A 31 7.80 6.97 30.24
N THR A 32 6.82 6.08 30.12
CA THR A 32 6.18 5.74 28.84
C THR A 32 5.48 6.95 28.23
N TRP A 33 4.65 7.65 29.02
CA TRP A 33 3.97 8.86 28.57
C TRP A 33 4.95 10.00 28.25
N LEU A 34 6.04 10.12 29.03
CA LEU A 34 7.08 11.12 28.75
C LEU A 34 7.85 10.87 27.46
N LYS A 35 8.09 9.60 27.09
CA LYS A 35 8.71 9.26 25.80
C LYS A 35 7.84 9.71 24.63
N SER A 36 6.52 9.51 24.72
CA SER A 36 5.58 10.06 23.74
C SER A 36 5.57 11.59 23.77
N GLY A 37 5.59 12.20 24.96
CA GLY A 37 5.62 13.66 25.16
C GLY A 37 6.84 14.35 24.56
N ALA A 38 7.99 13.67 24.59
CA ALA A 38 9.24 14.18 24.02
C ALA A 38 9.17 14.42 22.50
N THR A 39 8.20 13.83 21.80
CA THR A 39 7.96 14.09 20.36
C THR A 39 7.37 15.48 20.10
N GLN A 40 6.79 16.11 21.12
CA GLN A 40 6.11 17.42 21.07
C GLN A 40 4.95 17.50 20.06
N ILE A 41 4.41 16.35 19.64
CA ILE A 41 3.25 16.31 18.75
C ILE A 41 2.01 16.82 19.48
N THR A 42 1.31 17.72 18.81
CA THR A 42 0.11 18.40 19.27
C THR A 42 -1.09 17.99 18.43
N ILE A 43 -2.28 18.47 18.81
CA ILE A 43 -3.50 18.25 18.03
C ILE A 43 -3.47 19.00 16.69
N ASP A 44 -2.78 20.14 16.63
CA ASP A 44 -2.71 20.96 15.43
C ASP A 44 -1.96 20.22 14.31
N ASP A 45 -0.91 19.46 14.66
CA ASP A 45 -0.16 18.62 13.72
C ASP A 45 -1.05 17.56 13.02
N PHE A 46 -2.09 17.07 13.71
CA PHE A 46 -3.07 16.15 13.12
C PHE A 46 -4.02 16.86 12.16
N PHE A 47 -4.46 18.08 12.50
CA PHE A 47 -5.40 18.85 11.68
C PHE A 47 -4.75 19.56 10.48
N ASP A 48 -3.43 19.67 10.45
CA ASP A 48 -2.66 20.08 9.28
C ASP A 48 -2.57 18.97 8.20
N CYS A 49 -3.01 17.74 8.52
CA CYS A 49 -2.99 16.59 7.64
C CYS A 49 -4.40 16.06 7.32
N GLY A 50 -4.50 15.19 6.32
CA GLY A 50 -5.72 14.41 6.07
C GLY A 50 -5.96 13.40 7.20
N LEU A 51 -7.15 13.41 7.80
CA LEU A 51 -7.51 12.51 8.90
C LEU A 51 -8.28 11.29 8.40
N LEU A 52 -7.82 10.11 8.81
CA LEU A 52 -8.55 8.85 8.65
C LEU A 52 -8.97 8.33 10.02
N ALA A 53 -10.29 8.25 10.25
CA ALA A 53 -10.86 7.71 11.47
C ALA A 53 -11.42 6.31 11.22
N LEU A 54 -11.01 5.35 12.06
CA LEU A 54 -11.46 3.97 11.99
C LEU A 54 -11.56 3.35 13.40
N PRO A 55 -12.47 2.39 13.62
CA PRO A 55 -12.53 1.67 14.86
C PRO A 55 -11.31 0.74 14.99
N VAL A 56 -10.68 0.72 16.16
CA VAL A 56 -9.58 -0.18 16.49
C VAL A 56 -9.89 -0.93 17.78
N VAL A 57 -9.49 -2.19 17.86
CA VAL A 57 -9.59 -2.99 19.09
C VAL A 57 -8.31 -2.76 19.88
N LEU A 58 -8.47 -2.29 21.11
CA LEU A 58 -7.38 -1.94 22.02
C LEU A 58 -7.72 -2.45 23.42
N ASP A 59 -6.73 -3.00 24.11
CA ASP A 59 -6.81 -3.23 25.56
C ASP A 59 -6.49 -1.88 26.25
N TRP A 60 -7.52 -1.23 26.78
CA TRP A 60 -7.37 0.09 27.39
C TRP A 60 -6.60 0.05 28.71
N ASP A 61 -6.70 -1.04 29.47
CA ASP A 61 -5.98 -1.17 30.74
C ASP A 61 -4.47 -1.28 30.45
N GLU A 62 -4.09 -2.13 29.49
CA GLU A 62 -2.70 -2.24 29.05
C GLU A 62 -2.18 -0.94 28.41
N PHE A 63 -3.02 -0.23 27.65
CA PHE A 63 -2.65 1.03 27.01
C PHE A 63 -2.40 2.17 28.01
N LEU A 64 -3.25 2.30 29.03
CA LEU A 64 -3.16 3.37 30.03
C LEU A 64 -2.06 3.08 31.06
N GLU A 65 -1.94 1.82 31.50
CA GLU A 65 -0.93 1.36 32.47
C GLU A 65 0.27 0.69 31.80
N ALA A 66 0.66 1.20 30.62
CA ALA A 66 1.70 0.62 29.79
C ALA A 66 3.05 0.51 30.52
N ARG A 67 3.57 -0.73 30.62
CA ARG A 67 4.85 -1.05 31.26
C ARG A 67 6.05 -0.46 30.51
N ASP A 68 5.90 -0.31 29.20
CA ASP A 68 6.87 0.33 28.32
C ASP A 68 6.17 1.06 27.17
N HIS A 69 6.94 1.88 26.46
CA HIS A 69 6.44 2.63 25.30
C HIS A 69 6.22 1.75 24.06
N GLN A 70 6.68 0.49 24.06
CA GLN A 70 6.44 -0.41 22.95
C GLN A 70 4.95 -0.74 22.82
N VAL A 71 4.22 -0.81 23.93
CA VAL A 71 2.74 -0.96 23.93
C VAL A 71 2.07 0.12 23.08
N HIS A 72 2.45 1.39 23.27
CA HIS A 72 1.91 2.52 22.48
C HIS A 72 2.31 2.42 21.02
N LEU A 73 3.57 2.08 20.73
CA LEU A 73 4.06 1.88 19.37
C LEU A 73 3.31 0.75 18.65
N ASP A 74 3.03 -0.35 19.35
CA ASP A 74 2.27 -1.47 18.82
C ASP A 74 0.81 -1.09 18.54
N ALA A 75 0.19 -0.30 19.41
CA ALA A 75 -1.15 0.26 19.19
C ALA A 75 -1.18 1.15 17.92
N ILE A 76 -0.21 2.05 17.77
CA ILE A 76 -0.05 2.88 16.56
C ILE A 76 0.15 1.99 15.33
N ALA A 77 1.00 0.97 15.40
CA ALA A 77 1.25 0.05 14.30
C ALA A 77 0.02 -0.79 13.91
N VAL A 78 -0.82 -1.19 14.87
CA VAL A 78 -2.11 -1.84 14.59
C VAL A 78 -3.04 -0.89 13.85
N ALA A 79 -3.22 0.33 14.37
CA ALA A 79 -4.08 1.33 13.73
C ALA A 79 -3.59 1.71 12.33
N ALA A 80 -2.29 1.97 12.18
CA ALA A 80 -1.65 2.30 10.90
C ALA A 80 -1.81 1.18 9.88
N ARG A 81 -1.65 -0.10 10.27
CA ARG A 81 -1.87 -1.24 9.35
C ARG A 81 -3.31 -1.34 8.86
N GLN A 82 -4.29 -1.04 9.70
CA GLN A 82 -5.70 -1.03 9.30
C GLN A 82 -6.01 0.17 8.40
N ALA A 83 -5.46 1.34 8.73
CA ALA A 83 -5.53 2.54 7.91
C ALA A 83 -4.90 2.33 6.52
N GLU A 84 -3.70 1.74 6.45
CA GLU A 84 -3.01 1.44 5.19
C GLU A 84 -3.85 0.56 4.27
N ALA A 85 -4.62 -0.39 4.79
CA ALA A 85 -5.50 -1.20 3.95
C ALA A 85 -6.60 -0.35 3.25
N ILE A 86 -7.03 0.75 3.86
CA ILE A 86 -7.96 1.72 3.26
C ILE A 86 -7.20 2.64 2.30
N ILE A 87 -6.01 3.10 2.68
CA ILE A 87 -5.17 3.94 1.82
C ILE A 87 -4.74 3.19 0.56
N ASP A 88 -4.48 1.89 0.62
CA ASP A 88 -4.20 1.06 -0.55
C ASP A 88 -5.35 1.10 -1.57
N LEU A 89 -6.61 1.09 -1.11
CA LEU A 89 -7.77 1.29 -1.97
C LEU A 89 -7.81 2.71 -2.55
N LEU A 90 -7.51 3.74 -1.74
CA LEU A 90 -7.42 5.12 -2.25
C LEU A 90 -6.35 5.24 -3.34
N ARG A 91 -5.16 4.68 -3.09
CA ARG A 91 -4.05 4.65 -4.04
C ARG A 91 -4.45 3.97 -5.33
N PHE A 92 -5.12 2.82 -5.23
CA PHE A 92 -5.59 2.07 -6.39
C PHE A 92 -6.57 2.86 -7.28
N TRP A 93 -7.52 3.58 -6.69
CA TRP A 93 -8.57 4.27 -7.44
C TRP A 93 -8.20 5.70 -7.87
N TYR A 94 -7.35 6.40 -7.10
CA TYR A 94 -7.12 7.83 -7.27
C TYR A 94 -5.68 8.21 -7.58
N CYS A 95 -4.69 7.33 -7.37
CA CYS A 95 -3.30 7.63 -7.68
C CYS A 95 -2.91 7.15 -9.07
N ARG A 96 -1.86 7.79 -9.61
CA ARG A 96 -1.33 7.53 -10.94
C ARG A 96 0.08 6.98 -10.86
N ILE A 97 0.34 5.89 -11.58
CA ILE A 97 1.67 5.25 -11.64
C ILE A 97 2.74 6.18 -12.24
N ASP A 98 2.34 7.06 -13.15
CA ASP A 98 3.20 8.02 -13.84
C ASP A 98 3.30 9.38 -13.15
N LEU A 99 2.57 9.61 -12.06
CA LEU A 99 2.57 10.89 -11.32
C LEU A 99 2.65 10.64 -9.80
N PRO A 100 3.86 10.60 -9.22
CA PRO A 100 4.08 10.37 -7.78
C PRO A 100 3.41 11.40 -6.89
N ASP A 101 3.19 12.63 -7.38
CA ASP A 101 2.56 13.72 -6.62
C ASP A 101 1.14 13.40 -6.16
N THR A 102 0.50 12.39 -6.75
CA THR A 102 -0.83 11.91 -6.36
C THR A 102 -0.80 11.00 -5.13
N LEU A 103 0.36 10.55 -4.63
CA LEU A 103 0.43 9.57 -3.56
C LEU A 103 0.20 10.20 -2.18
N PRO A 104 -0.75 9.68 -1.39
CA PRO A 104 -0.87 10.05 0.01
C PRO A 104 0.31 9.50 0.81
N GLY A 105 0.68 10.21 1.88
CA GLY A 105 1.69 9.73 2.81
C GLY A 105 1.26 8.48 3.57
N ARG A 106 2.21 7.86 4.26
CA ARG A 106 1.93 6.67 5.07
C ARG A 106 1.03 7.00 6.26
N ALA A 107 0.12 6.08 6.57
CA ALA A 107 -0.80 6.22 7.68
C ALA A 107 -0.05 6.45 8.99
N GLY A 108 -0.46 7.50 9.71
CA GLY A 108 0.10 7.88 11.00
C GLY A 108 1.44 8.62 10.89
N TYR A 109 2.08 8.73 9.73
CA TYR A 109 3.32 9.50 9.60
C TYR A 109 3.03 11.00 9.51
N LEU A 110 3.69 11.78 10.36
CA LEU A 110 3.63 13.24 10.39
C LEU A 110 4.95 13.80 9.86
N PRO A 111 4.98 14.46 8.68
CA PRO A 111 6.22 14.91 8.01
C PRO A 111 7.04 15.92 8.83
N LYS A 112 6.38 16.65 9.71
CA LYS A 112 6.98 17.50 10.74
C LYS A 112 6.21 17.14 12.02
N PRO A 113 6.83 16.55 13.05
CA PRO A 113 8.27 16.41 13.31
C PRO A 113 8.98 15.14 12.77
N GLN A 114 8.44 14.41 11.79
CA GLN A 114 8.95 13.12 11.29
C GLN A 114 8.78 11.96 12.28
N PHE A 115 7.63 11.92 12.94
CA PHE A 115 7.25 10.82 13.82
C PHE A 115 5.97 10.16 13.31
N THR A 116 5.69 8.98 13.85
CA THR A 116 4.41 8.31 13.66
C THR A 116 3.55 8.56 14.90
N ALA A 117 2.29 8.92 14.69
CA ALA A 117 1.37 9.24 15.76
C ALA A 117 -0.03 8.67 15.52
N GLY A 118 -0.74 8.43 16.61
CA GLY A 118 -2.15 8.03 16.61
C GLY A 118 -2.94 8.83 17.63
N LEU A 119 -4.15 9.22 17.25
CA LEU A 119 -5.16 9.78 18.14
C LEU A 119 -6.17 8.68 18.49
N PHE A 120 -6.14 8.22 19.73
CA PHE A 120 -7.03 7.17 20.24
C PHE A 120 -8.15 7.80 21.05
N TYR A 121 -9.38 7.36 20.84
CA TYR A 121 -10.56 7.88 21.52
C TYR A 121 -11.41 6.73 22.10
N SER A 122 -11.66 6.78 23.41
CA SER A 122 -12.60 5.88 24.08
C SER A 122 -14.01 6.45 23.98
N LEU A 123 -14.91 5.69 23.34
CA LEU A 123 -16.34 6.03 23.29
C LEU A 123 -17.03 5.87 24.65
N MET A 124 -16.51 4.99 25.51
CA MET A 124 -17.10 4.71 26.83
C MET A 124 -16.80 5.83 27.82
N ASP A 125 -15.56 6.31 27.81
CA ASP A 125 -15.07 7.28 28.82
C ASP A 125 -15.08 8.72 28.29
N HIS A 126 -15.27 8.91 26.98
CA HIS A 126 -15.16 10.20 26.29
C HIS A 126 -13.80 10.87 26.49
N GLU A 127 -12.75 10.06 26.47
CA GLU A 127 -11.36 10.48 26.62
C GLU A 127 -10.58 10.21 25.36
N SER A 128 -9.64 11.11 25.05
CA SER A 128 -8.73 10.95 23.93
C SER A 128 -7.28 11.11 24.34
N TYR A 129 -6.44 10.32 23.69
CA TYR A 129 -5.03 10.20 23.95
C TYR A 129 -4.27 10.32 22.63
N ILE A 130 -3.28 11.20 22.59
CA ILE A 130 -2.30 11.20 21.50
C ILE A 130 -1.12 10.38 21.99
N VAL A 131 -0.68 9.43 21.17
CA VAL A 131 0.60 8.75 21.37
C VAL A 131 1.43 8.85 20.10
N ALA A 132 2.73 9.04 20.26
CA ALA A 132 3.65 9.22 19.16
C ALA A 132 5.02 8.61 19.45
N GLY A 133 5.70 8.24 18.38
CA GLY A 133 7.06 7.73 18.42
C GLY A 133 7.57 7.37 17.03
N GLN A 134 8.76 6.79 16.94
CA GLN A 134 9.42 6.56 15.66
C GLN A 134 9.16 5.14 15.16
N LEU A 135 8.23 4.98 14.22
CA LEU A 135 7.95 3.69 13.55
C LEU A 135 8.43 3.69 12.09
N VAL A 136 8.20 4.80 11.38
CA VAL A 136 8.64 4.96 9.99
C VAL A 136 9.97 5.72 9.98
N THR A 137 10.97 5.16 9.29
CA THR A 137 12.34 5.71 9.24
C THR A 137 12.70 6.37 7.91
N HIS A 138 11.86 6.20 6.90
CA HIS A 138 12.05 6.71 5.55
C HIS A 138 10.67 7.01 4.94
N ASP A 139 10.49 8.19 4.37
CA ASP A 139 9.32 8.48 3.55
C ASP A 139 9.65 9.52 2.48
N ILE A 140 9.01 9.40 1.31
CA ILE A 140 9.06 10.37 0.22
C ILE A 140 7.61 10.66 -0.14
N VAL A 141 7.09 11.81 0.26
CA VAL A 141 5.69 12.18 -0.01
C VAL A 141 5.61 13.62 -0.48
N ALA A 142 4.92 13.85 -1.59
CA ALA A 142 4.47 15.16 -2.03
C ALA A 142 2.96 15.36 -1.85
N GLY A 143 2.12 14.38 -2.24
CA GLY A 143 0.66 14.39 -2.04
C GLY A 143 -0.11 15.56 -2.68
N LEU A 144 0.57 16.47 -3.39
CA LEU A 144 0.02 17.71 -3.92
C LEU A 144 -1.03 17.51 -5.02
N GLY A 145 -1.03 16.36 -5.68
CA GLY A 145 -1.92 16.06 -6.81
C GLY A 145 -3.11 15.17 -6.49
N LEU A 146 -3.31 14.77 -5.22
CA LEU A 146 -4.41 13.88 -4.85
C LEU A 146 -5.71 14.66 -4.67
N GLU A 147 -6.61 14.56 -5.64
CA GLU A 147 -7.94 15.16 -5.56
C GLU A 147 -8.99 14.10 -5.16
N ILE A 148 -9.49 14.16 -3.92
CA ILE A 148 -10.59 13.32 -3.44
C ILE A 148 -11.82 14.20 -3.24
N HIS A 149 -12.88 13.95 -4.01
CA HIS A 149 -14.13 14.69 -3.88
C HIS A 149 -15.00 14.17 -2.72
N LYS A 150 -15.81 15.06 -2.14
CA LYS A 150 -16.79 14.72 -1.11
C LYS A 150 -17.79 13.70 -1.66
N GLY A 151 -17.92 12.55 -0.98
CA GLY A 151 -18.78 11.44 -1.42
C GLY A 151 -18.05 10.34 -2.21
N CYS A 152 -16.71 10.27 -2.12
CA CYS A 152 -15.97 9.13 -2.65
C CYS A 152 -16.47 7.81 -2.03
N TYR A 153 -16.76 6.82 -2.88
CA TYR A 153 -17.15 5.49 -2.46
C TYR A 153 -16.02 4.53 -2.77
N LEU A 154 -15.44 3.95 -1.73
CA LEU A 154 -14.51 2.84 -1.88
C LEU A 154 -15.29 1.53 -1.82
N PRO A 155 -15.02 0.57 -2.72
CA PRO A 155 -15.65 -0.73 -2.65
C PRO A 155 -15.24 -1.46 -1.37
N GLU A 156 -16.22 -2.06 -0.70
CA GLU A 156 -15.97 -2.91 0.46
C GLU A 156 -15.26 -4.21 0.04
N LEU A 157 -14.11 -4.49 0.66
CA LEU A 157 -13.40 -5.77 0.52
C LEU A 157 -13.98 -6.77 1.53
N ARG A 158 -14.76 -7.73 1.02
CA ARG A 158 -15.36 -8.78 1.85
C ARG A 158 -14.34 -9.80 2.31
N HIS A 159 -14.65 -10.45 3.43
CA HIS A 159 -13.87 -11.56 3.97
C HIS A 159 -14.11 -12.84 3.17
N GLY A 160 -13.22 -13.11 2.22
CA GLY A 160 -13.12 -14.36 1.47
C GLY A 160 -11.67 -14.58 1.02
N GLU A 161 -11.39 -15.75 0.47
CA GLU A 161 -10.05 -16.10 -0.04
C GLU A 161 -9.59 -15.09 -1.11
N VAL A 162 -10.46 -14.78 -2.08
CA VAL A 162 -10.19 -13.77 -3.10
C VAL A 162 -10.01 -12.38 -2.47
N GLY A 163 -10.76 -12.05 -1.42
CA GLY A 163 -10.59 -10.79 -0.68
C GLY A 163 -9.23 -10.69 0.00
N ASN A 164 -8.69 -11.78 0.53
CA ASN A 164 -7.32 -11.83 1.07
C ASN A 164 -6.28 -11.63 -0.03
N ILE A 165 -6.48 -12.30 -1.17
CA ILE A 165 -5.61 -12.17 -2.34
C ILE A 165 -5.62 -10.73 -2.87
N ALA A 166 -6.81 -10.13 -2.99
CA ALA A 166 -7.00 -8.74 -3.42
C ALA A 166 -6.31 -7.75 -2.46
N ARG A 167 -6.45 -7.93 -1.14
CA ARG A 167 -5.76 -7.09 -0.14
C ARG A 167 -4.24 -7.13 -0.31
N ARG A 168 -3.67 -8.31 -0.51
CA ARG A 168 -2.23 -8.44 -0.75
C ARG A 168 -1.83 -7.85 -2.12
N GLY A 169 -2.66 -8.03 -3.15
CA GLY A 169 -2.44 -7.45 -4.47
C GLY A 169 -2.47 -5.92 -4.45
N LEU A 170 -3.38 -5.31 -3.68
CA LEU A 170 -3.44 -3.86 -3.46
C LEU A 170 -2.19 -3.33 -2.77
N ARG A 171 -1.66 -4.03 -1.76
CA ARG A 171 -0.38 -3.65 -1.13
C ARG A 171 0.81 -3.69 -2.09
N LEU A 172 0.86 -4.73 -2.94
CA LEU A 172 1.88 -4.86 -3.98
C LEU A 172 1.73 -3.75 -5.04
N HIS A 173 0.50 -3.34 -5.34
CA HIS A 173 0.22 -2.20 -6.22
C HIS A 173 0.69 -0.89 -5.61
N SER A 174 0.39 -0.62 -4.34
CA SER A 174 0.94 0.53 -3.59
C SER A 174 2.47 0.52 -3.60
N THR A 175 3.10 -0.64 -3.39
CA THR A 175 4.57 -0.78 -3.47
C THR A 175 5.09 -0.40 -4.86
N ALA A 176 4.37 -0.77 -5.92
CA ALA A 176 4.72 -0.37 -7.27
C ALA A 176 4.55 1.15 -7.49
N LEU A 177 3.54 1.78 -6.90
CA LEU A 177 3.36 3.24 -6.99
C LEU A 177 4.50 4.00 -6.29
N GLU A 178 4.92 3.52 -5.11
CA GLU A 178 5.96 4.11 -4.25
C GLU A 178 7.40 3.86 -4.73
N ALA A 179 7.61 3.01 -5.73
CA ALA A 179 8.94 2.66 -6.21
C ALA A 179 9.73 3.86 -6.77
N ALA A 180 11.04 3.87 -6.54
CA ALA A 180 11.89 5.04 -6.73
C ALA A 180 12.33 5.28 -8.19
N SER A 181 12.27 4.24 -9.04
CA SER A 181 12.63 4.31 -10.46
C SER A 181 11.57 3.66 -11.36
N GLU A 182 11.57 4.01 -12.65
CA GLU A 182 10.63 3.42 -13.62
C GLU A 182 10.93 1.93 -13.82
N THR A 183 12.20 1.54 -13.73
CA THR A 183 12.63 0.14 -13.69
C THR A 183 12.02 -0.63 -12.51
N GLU A 184 12.10 -0.09 -11.28
CA GLU A 184 11.51 -0.74 -10.11
C GLU A 184 9.98 -0.81 -10.21
N LYS A 185 9.31 0.26 -10.67
CA LYS A 185 7.87 0.26 -10.93
C LYS A 185 7.48 -0.88 -11.86
N PHE A 186 8.20 -1.03 -12.97
CA PHE A 186 7.98 -2.11 -13.92
C PHE A 186 8.15 -3.50 -13.29
N LEU A 187 9.23 -3.73 -12.54
CA LEU A 187 9.48 -5.01 -11.87
C LEU A 187 8.40 -5.36 -10.82
N GLN A 188 7.97 -4.38 -10.02
CA GLN A 188 6.91 -4.58 -9.03
C GLN A 188 5.57 -4.90 -9.71
N LEU A 189 5.22 -4.20 -10.79
CA LEU A 189 4.01 -4.51 -11.56
C LEU A 189 4.07 -5.89 -12.23
N MET A 190 5.23 -6.31 -12.75
CA MET A 190 5.39 -7.65 -13.32
C MET A 190 5.25 -8.75 -12.26
N THR A 191 5.83 -8.54 -11.08
CA THR A 191 5.66 -9.45 -9.93
C THR A 191 4.19 -9.54 -9.51
N LEU A 192 3.50 -8.40 -9.48
CA LEU A 192 2.07 -8.35 -9.20
C LEU A 192 1.24 -9.09 -10.26
N ILE A 193 1.59 -8.98 -11.54
CA ILE A 193 0.96 -9.76 -12.62
C ILE A 193 1.10 -11.28 -12.38
N GLU A 194 2.28 -11.75 -11.99
CA GLU A 194 2.52 -13.16 -11.69
C GLU A 194 1.68 -13.60 -10.48
N TYR A 195 1.70 -12.82 -9.40
CA TYR A 195 0.90 -13.06 -8.19
C TYR A 195 -0.61 -13.10 -8.45
N LEU A 196 -1.13 -12.17 -9.26
CA LEU A 196 -2.57 -12.14 -9.59
C LEU A 196 -2.96 -13.31 -10.50
N ALA A 197 -2.04 -13.83 -11.30
CA ALA A 197 -2.29 -15.01 -12.10
C ALA A 197 -2.33 -16.28 -11.25
N ASP A 198 -1.44 -16.41 -10.27
CA ASP A 198 -1.38 -17.57 -9.37
C ASP A 198 -0.78 -17.18 -8.01
N PRO A 199 -1.60 -16.98 -6.96
CA PRO A 199 -1.12 -16.49 -5.66
C PRO A 199 -0.31 -17.54 -4.88
N ASP A 200 -0.60 -18.82 -5.11
CA ASP A 200 0.01 -19.95 -4.38
C ASP A 200 1.18 -20.61 -5.12
N GLY A 201 1.37 -20.30 -6.41
CA GLY A 201 2.25 -21.05 -7.29
C GLY A 201 3.08 -20.20 -8.24
N TYR A 202 4.27 -20.68 -8.56
CA TYR A 202 5.09 -20.10 -9.63
C TYR A 202 4.75 -20.81 -10.95
N ILE A 203 3.80 -20.26 -11.69
CA ILE A 203 3.46 -20.76 -13.03
C ILE A 203 4.33 -20.11 -14.11
N THR A 204 4.43 -20.76 -15.26
CA THR A 204 5.18 -20.21 -16.40
C THR A 204 4.53 -18.92 -16.90
N MET A 205 5.34 -17.97 -17.40
CA MET A 205 4.85 -16.71 -17.96
C MET A 205 3.84 -16.92 -19.10
N GLN A 206 3.91 -18.05 -19.81
CA GLN A 206 2.91 -18.44 -20.82
C GLN A 206 1.52 -18.67 -20.20
N LYS A 207 1.44 -19.30 -19.02
CA LYS A 207 0.18 -19.45 -18.28
C LYS A 207 -0.27 -18.13 -17.66
N VAL A 208 0.66 -17.34 -17.13
CA VAL A 208 0.38 -16.02 -16.55
C VAL A 208 -0.33 -15.12 -17.55
N LYS A 209 0.26 -14.89 -18.73
CA LYS A 209 -0.34 -13.99 -19.72
C LYS A 209 -1.71 -14.47 -20.20
N LYS A 210 -1.94 -15.79 -20.35
CA LYS A 210 -3.25 -16.34 -20.71
C LYS A 210 -4.30 -16.00 -19.65
N ARG A 211 -3.98 -16.22 -18.37
CA ARG A 211 -4.88 -15.92 -17.24
C ARG A 211 -5.20 -14.42 -17.17
N ILE A 212 -4.19 -13.56 -17.26
CA ILE A 212 -4.39 -12.10 -17.27
C ILE A 212 -5.18 -11.63 -18.50
N GLY A 213 -4.84 -12.12 -19.68
CA GLY A 213 -5.53 -11.78 -20.93
C GLY A 213 -7.03 -12.06 -20.89
N ARG A 214 -7.46 -13.16 -20.26
CA ARG A 214 -8.89 -13.50 -20.08
C ARG A 214 -9.66 -12.49 -19.23
N HIS A 215 -8.99 -11.84 -18.26
CA HIS A 215 -9.58 -10.74 -17.50
C HIS A 215 -9.66 -9.46 -18.34
N VAL A 216 -8.59 -9.14 -19.07
CA VAL A 216 -8.40 -7.81 -19.67
C VAL A 216 -9.12 -7.66 -21.02
N ALA A 217 -9.07 -8.69 -21.87
CA ALA A 217 -9.57 -8.61 -23.24
C ALA A 217 -11.09 -8.53 -23.29
N LYS A 218 -11.64 -7.67 -24.14
CA LYS A 218 -13.09 -7.60 -24.43
C LYS A 218 -13.52 -8.61 -25.47
N ASP A 219 -12.66 -8.87 -26.45
CA ASP A 219 -12.89 -9.77 -27.57
C ASP A 219 -11.61 -10.54 -27.96
N ARG A 220 -11.75 -11.47 -28.91
CA ARG A 220 -10.65 -12.32 -29.39
C ARG A 220 -9.49 -11.52 -29.97
N THR A 221 -9.77 -10.45 -30.70
CA THR A 221 -8.76 -9.60 -31.33
C THR A 221 -7.94 -8.86 -30.28
N GLU A 222 -8.60 -8.26 -29.27
CA GLU A 222 -7.91 -7.62 -28.15
C GLU A 222 -7.10 -8.64 -27.34
N TYR A 223 -7.61 -9.86 -27.16
CA TYR A 223 -6.87 -10.93 -26.50
C TYR A 223 -5.57 -11.26 -27.23
N ASP A 224 -5.61 -11.46 -28.55
CA ASP A 224 -4.42 -11.77 -29.34
C ASP A 224 -3.42 -10.60 -29.34
N ALA A 225 -3.91 -9.37 -29.39
CA ALA A 225 -3.07 -8.18 -29.23
C ALA A 225 -2.39 -8.12 -27.85
N ILE A 226 -3.11 -8.44 -26.77
CA ILE A 226 -2.53 -8.54 -25.41
C ILE A 226 -1.49 -9.66 -25.35
N MET A 227 -1.73 -10.81 -26.00
CA MET A 227 -0.75 -11.91 -26.04
C MET A 227 0.54 -11.51 -26.76
N GLN A 228 0.44 -10.68 -27.81
CA GLN A 228 1.60 -10.13 -28.51
C GLN A 228 2.32 -9.08 -27.64
N ASP A 229 1.57 -8.21 -26.98
CA ASP A 229 2.13 -7.22 -26.07
C ASP A 229 2.92 -7.87 -24.92
N PHE A 230 2.39 -8.94 -24.33
CA PHE A 230 3.11 -9.72 -23.32
C PHE A 230 4.44 -10.30 -23.82
N ARG A 231 4.60 -10.56 -25.13
CA ARG A 231 5.91 -10.98 -25.68
C ARG A 231 6.90 -9.83 -25.58
N PHE A 232 6.50 -8.62 -25.98
CA PHE A 232 7.34 -7.43 -25.83
C PHE A 232 7.69 -7.14 -24.36
N LEU A 233 6.71 -7.23 -23.46
CA LEU A 233 6.94 -7.01 -22.03
C LEU A 233 7.86 -8.06 -21.38
N THR A 234 7.91 -9.29 -21.93
CA THR A 234 8.60 -10.42 -21.27
C THR A 234 9.83 -10.91 -22.03
N SER A 235 9.62 -11.54 -23.18
CA SER A 235 10.63 -12.12 -24.06
C SER A 235 10.07 -12.21 -25.47
N MET A 236 10.80 -11.67 -26.44
CA MET A 236 10.50 -11.76 -27.86
C MET A 236 11.21 -12.95 -28.52
N GLY A 237 12.03 -13.66 -27.76
CA GLY A 237 12.97 -14.64 -28.29
C GLY A 237 14.25 -13.97 -28.79
N LYS A 238 15.28 -14.79 -29.01
CA LYS A 238 16.57 -14.31 -29.50
C LYS A 238 16.50 -14.00 -31.00
N ASP A 239 17.00 -12.84 -31.38
CA ASP A 239 17.22 -12.47 -32.78
C ASP A 239 18.38 -13.27 -33.41
N SER A 240 18.69 -12.99 -34.68
CA SER A 240 19.80 -13.63 -35.41
C SER A 240 21.17 -13.40 -34.78
N GLU A 241 21.29 -12.44 -33.87
CA GLU A 241 22.52 -12.10 -33.15
C GLU A 241 22.49 -12.63 -31.69
N GLY A 242 21.47 -13.40 -31.32
CA GLY A 242 21.33 -14.00 -30.00
C GLY A 242 20.76 -13.07 -28.93
N ARG A 243 20.28 -11.87 -29.29
CA ARG A 243 19.76 -10.85 -28.37
C ARG A 243 18.25 -10.96 -28.24
N ASP A 244 17.72 -10.89 -27.02
CA ASP A 244 16.27 -10.84 -26.77
C ASP A 244 15.86 -9.38 -26.51
N SER A 245 14.87 -8.87 -27.25
CA SER A 245 14.36 -7.50 -27.10
C SER A 245 13.24 -7.36 -26.07
N GLY A 246 12.87 -8.43 -25.38
CA GLY A 246 11.85 -8.40 -24.32
C GLY A 246 12.30 -7.62 -23.09
N LEU A 247 11.44 -6.76 -22.57
CA LEU A 247 11.79 -5.84 -21.48
C LEU A 247 12.19 -6.58 -20.19
N ARG A 248 11.34 -7.50 -19.69
CA ARG A 248 11.67 -8.27 -18.48
C ARG A 248 12.95 -9.06 -18.64
N HIS A 249 13.22 -9.65 -19.81
CA HIS A 249 14.46 -10.37 -20.03
C HIS A 249 15.68 -9.45 -19.86
N ASN A 250 15.67 -8.27 -20.49
CA ASN A 250 16.77 -7.33 -20.39
C ASN A 250 16.94 -6.79 -18.96
N VAL A 251 15.84 -6.44 -18.30
CA VAL A 251 15.91 -5.91 -16.93
C VAL A 251 16.37 -6.98 -15.94
N VAL A 252 15.80 -8.19 -15.98
CA VAL A 252 16.05 -9.23 -14.97
C VAL A 252 17.32 -10.05 -15.26
N HIS A 253 17.57 -10.40 -16.52
CA HIS A 253 18.66 -11.31 -16.89
C HIS A 253 19.91 -10.61 -17.41
N VAL A 254 19.76 -9.44 -18.04
CA VAL A 254 20.91 -8.64 -18.52
C VAL A 254 21.29 -7.56 -17.50
N GLY A 255 20.37 -7.17 -16.62
CA GLY A 255 20.59 -6.11 -15.62
C GLY A 255 20.51 -4.70 -16.21
N ALA A 256 19.81 -4.54 -17.33
CA ALA A 256 19.59 -3.23 -17.95
C ALA A 256 18.50 -2.44 -17.20
N ASN A 257 18.56 -1.11 -17.27
CA ASN A 257 17.46 -0.26 -16.78
C ASN A 257 16.47 0.02 -17.92
N LEU A 258 15.19 0.10 -17.61
CA LEU A 258 14.15 0.52 -18.55
C LEU A 258 14.46 1.89 -19.16
N GLU A 259 15.10 2.77 -18.38
CA GLU A 259 15.58 4.09 -18.76
C GLU A 259 16.63 4.05 -19.89
N ASP A 260 17.41 2.97 -19.98
CA ASP A 260 18.41 2.74 -21.02
C ASP A 260 17.82 2.09 -22.28
N LEU A 261 16.68 1.41 -22.13
CA LEU A 261 16.04 0.63 -23.19
C LEU A 261 15.02 1.43 -24.00
N LEU A 262 14.36 2.42 -23.38
CA LEU A 262 13.18 3.10 -23.93
C LEU A 262 13.23 4.61 -23.68
N GLY A 263 12.62 5.38 -24.58
CA GLY A 263 12.43 6.82 -24.38
C GLY A 263 11.39 7.13 -23.30
N GLN A 264 11.42 8.33 -22.71
CA GLN A 264 10.53 8.72 -21.61
C GLN A 264 9.04 8.51 -21.91
N ALA A 265 8.58 8.88 -23.11
CA ALA A 265 7.19 8.69 -23.52
C ALA A 265 6.82 7.19 -23.59
N GLU A 266 7.71 6.36 -24.11
CA GLU A 266 7.51 4.92 -24.23
C GLU A 266 7.48 4.24 -22.84
N ARG A 267 8.33 4.67 -21.92
CA ARG A 267 8.35 4.15 -20.54
C ARG A 267 7.03 4.43 -19.83
N ARG A 268 6.52 5.66 -19.94
CA ARG A 268 5.20 6.01 -19.43
C ARG A 268 4.10 5.14 -20.04
N ASP A 269 4.14 4.92 -21.35
CA ASP A 269 3.15 4.08 -22.04
C ASP A 269 3.23 2.61 -21.61
N VAL A 270 4.44 2.08 -21.38
CA VAL A 270 4.65 0.74 -20.83
C VAL A 270 4.11 0.64 -19.41
N LEU A 271 4.47 1.55 -18.50
CA LEU A 271 3.99 1.54 -17.12
C LEU A 271 2.47 1.64 -17.04
N ASN A 272 1.86 2.54 -17.80
CA ASN A 272 0.41 2.68 -17.85
C ASN A 272 -0.28 1.43 -18.41
N ARG A 273 0.33 0.74 -19.39
CA ARG A 273 -0.19 -0.50 -19.97
C ARG A 273 -0.16 -1.66 -18.99
N VAL A 274 0.98 -1.87 -18.32
CA VAL A 274 1.10 -2.93 -17.29
C VAL A 274 0.18 -2.61 -16.10
N ASN A 275 0.10 -1.34 -15.67
CA ASN A 275 -0.81 -0.90 -14.62
C ASN A 275 -2.29 -1.12 -15.00
N ARG A 276 -2.68 -0.93 -16.27
CA ARG A 276 -4.03 -1.28 -16.76
C ARG A 276 -4.32 -2.77 -16.59
N TYR A 277 -3.36 -3.65 -16.91
CA TYR A 277 -3.55 -5.10 -16.78
C TYR A 277 -3.77 -5.51 -15.32
N VAL A 278 -2.94 -4.98 -14.41
CA VAL A 278 -3.11 -5.12 -12.97
C VAL A 278 -4.47 -4.58 -12.51
N GLY A 279 -4.82 -3.37 -12.93
CA GLY A 279 -6.04 -2.67 -12.52
C GLY A 279 -7.31 -3.43 -12.86
N VAL A 280 -7.41 -3.97 -14.07
CA VAL A 280 -8.59 -4.75 -14.48
C VAL A 280 -8.70 -6.05 -13.68
N VAL A 281 -7.60 -6.74 -13.41
CA VAL A 281 -7.62 -8.00 -12.65
C VAL A 281 -7.96 -7.74 -11.18
N LEU A 282 -7.34 -6.73 -10.56
CA LEU A 282 -7.64 -6.34 -9.18
C LEU A 282 -9.09 -5.91 -9.00
N THR A 283 -9.65 -5.15 -9.96
CA THR A 283 -11.07 -4.77 -9.95
C THR A 283 -11.97 -6.02 -9.93
N HIS A 284 -11.71 -7.00 -10.80
CA HIS A 284 -12.46 -8.26 -10.80
C HIS A 284 -12.34 -9.04 -9.50
N PHE A 285 -11.18 -8.99 -8.83
CA PHE A 285 -10.96 -9.65 -7.54
C PHE A 285 -11.71 -8.92 -6.42
N ILE A 286 -11.69 -7.59 -6.39
CA ILE A 286 -12.44 -6.77 -5.43
C ILE A 286 -13.95 -7.06 -5.52
N GLU A 287 -14.50 -7.06 -6.74
CA GLU A 287 -15.91 -7.42 -7.01
C GLU A 287 -16.29 -8.82 -6.53
N ARG A 288 -15.31 -9.73 -6.46
CA ARG A 288 -15.48 -11.14 -6.06
C ARG A 288 -14.83 -11.44 -4.71
N SER A 289 -14.55 -10.42 -3.91
CA SER A 289 -13.77 -10.54 -2.66
C SER A 289 -14.34 -11.55 -1.65
N GLY A 290 -15.66 -11.77 -1.67
CA GLY A 290 -16.31 -12.77 -0.82
C GLY A 290 -16.30 -14.21 -1.35
N LYS A 291 -15.58 -14.51 -2.44
CA LYS A 291 -15.56 -15.84 -3.09
C LYS A 291 -14.26 -16.60 -2.81
N SER A 292 -14.25 -17.89 -3.14
CA SER A 292 -13.06 -18.75 -3.19
C SER A 292 -12.25 -18.51 -4.48
N TRP A 293 -11.02 -18.99 -4.50
CA TRP A 293 -10.15 -18.96 -5.68
C TRP A 293 -10.73 -19.73 -6.86
N ASP A 294 -11.41 -20.85 -6.62
CA ASP A 294 -12.11 -21.62 -7.65
C ASP A 294 -13.09 -20.77 -8.45
N ALA A 295 -13.74 -19.79 -7.80
CA ALA A 295 -14.64 -18.87 -8.50
C ALA A 295 -13.91 -17.94 -9.48
N ILE A 296 -12.63 -17.63 -9.24
CA ILE A 296 -11.78 -16.89 -10.17
C ILE A 296 -11.37 -17.79 -11.34
N GLU A 297 -11.00 -19.04 -11.10
CA GLU A 297 -10.69 -19.98 -12.19
C GLU A 297 -11.91 -20.26 -13.06
N GLN A 298 -13.09 -20.44 -12.44
CA GLN A 298 -14.34 -20.54 -13.18
C GLN A 298 -14.61 -19.28 -14.01
N TYR A 299 -14.46 -18.08 -13.42
CA TYR A 299 -14.63 -16.82 -14.14
C TYR A 299 -13.67 -16.71 -15.33
N ARG A 300 -12.39 -17.11 -15.16
CA ARG A 300 -11.40 -17.16 -16.25
C ARG A 300 -11.81 -18.14 -17.34
N SER A 301 -12.36 -19.30 -16.99
CA SER A 301 -12.86 -20.29 -17.95
C SER A 301 -14.02 -19.74 -18.77
N GLU A 302 -15.03 -19.17 -18.10
CA GLU A 302 -16.20 -18.53 -18.74
C GLU A 302 -15.78 -17.39 -19.67
N ARG A 303 -14.85 -16.54 -19.23
CA ARG A 303 -14.27 -15.49 -20.09
C ARG A 303 -13.52 -16.07 -21.28
N GLY A 304 -12.79 -17.16 -21.10
CA GLY A 304 -12.10 -17.86 -22.19
C GLY A 304 -13.08 -18.32 -23.27
N ILE A 305 -14.18 -18.97 -22.87
CA ILE A 305 -15.25 -19.40 -23.79
C ILE A 305 -15.87 -18.19 -24.50
N ALA A 306 -16.17 -17.11 -23.77
CA ALA A 306 -16.74 -15.88 -24.35
C ALA A 306 -15.80 -15.20 -25.37
N LEU A 307 -14.49 -15.40 -25.23
CA LEU A 307 -13.47 -14.93 -26.17
C LEU A 307 -13.24 -15.90 -27.34
N GLY A 308 -13.94 -17.04 -27.40
CA GLY A 308 -13.73 -18.07 -28.42
C GLY A 308 -12.40 -18.82 -28.26
N LEU A 309 -11.88 -18.90 -27.03
CA LEU A 309 -10.74 -19.74 -26.70
C LEU A 309 -11.22 -21.16 -26.40
N GLU A 310 -10.44 -22.16 -26.80
CA GLU A 310 -10.66 -23.53 -26.36
C GLU A 310 -10.55 -23.58 -24.82
N ALA A 311 -11.37 -24.43 -24.19
CA ALA A 311 -11.24 -24.69 -22.77
C ALA A 311 -9.87 -25.34 -22.54
N ASP A 312 -8.95 -24.59 -21.93
CA ASP A 312 -7.70 -25.16 -21.40
C ASP A 312 -8.13 -26.11 -20.25
N LEU A 313 -8.28 -27.41 -20.57
CA LEU A 313 -8.45 -28.51 -19.60
C LEU A 313 -7.17 -28.69 -18.76
#